data_AF-A0A2E8CQ62-F1
#
_entry.id   AF-A0A2E8CQ62-F1
#
_cell.length_a   1.000
_cell.length_b   1.000
_cell.length_c   1.000
_cell.angle_alpha   90.00
_cell.angle_beta   90.00
_cell.angle_gamma   90.00
#
_symmetry.space_group_name_H-M   'P 1'
#
loop_
_entity.id
_entity.type
_entity.pdbx_description
1 polymer ?
#
loop_
_entity_poly.entity_id
_entity_poly.type
_entity_poly.pdbx_seq_one_letter_code
_entity_poly.pdbx_strand_id
1 'polypeptide(L)' 'MKMNDEFAVLAQFLETLGPEVSGHASSPLTEEQAVLLSKFAEGGLSDDERDALLPKILGNEKALHELVKLLQSQA' A
#
# COMPACT_ATOMS: atom_id res chain seq x y z
N MET A 1 -10.69 -5.38 18.47
CA MET A 1 -11.53 -5.14 17.28
C MET A 1 -11.60 -3.63 17.01
N LYS A 2 -10.46 -3.00 16.69
CA LYS A 2 -10.34 -1.54 16.44
C LYS A 2 -9.37 -1.21 15.29
N MET A 3 -8.32 -2.02 15.14
CA MET A 3 -7.30 -1.86 14.10
C MET A 3 -7.82 -2.09 12.67
N ASN A 4 -8.87 -2.90 12.53
CA ASN A 4 -9.47 -3.26 11.24
C ASN A 4 -10.20 -2.07 10.57
N ASP A 5 -10.76 -1.17 11.38
CA ASP A 5 -11.49 0.01 10.89
C ASP A 5 -10.56 1.11 10.37
N GLU A 6 -9.37 1.27 10.97
CA GLU A 6 -8.40 2.30 10.58
C GLU A 6 -7.79 2.03 9.19
N PHE A 7 -7.51 0.76 8.87
CA PHE A 7 -7.04 0.37 7.55
C PHE A 7 -8.14 0.43 6.48
N ALA A 8 -9.39 0.18 6.85
CA ALA A 8 -10.53 0.36 5.96
C ALA A 8 -10.74 1.84 5.58
N VAL A 9 -10.53 2.76 6.53
CA VAL A 9 -10.58 4.21 6.25
C VAL A 9 -9.44 4.64 5.33
N LEU A 10 -8.23 4.12 5.54
CA LEU A 10 -7.11 4.32 4.62
C LEU A 10 -7.43 3.78 3.22
N ALA A 11 -7.97 2.57 3.11
CA ALA A 11 -8.41 1.99 1.84
C ALA A 11 -9.40 2.91 1.11
N GLN A 12 -10.45 3.34 1.81
CA GLN A 12 -11.50 4.18 1.26
C GLN A 12 -10.96 5.56 0.83
N PHE A 13 -10.06 6.14 1.63
CA PHE A 13 -9.39 7.39 1.31
C PHE A 13 -8.56 7.28 0.03
N LEU A 14 -7.83 6.18 -0.13
CA LEU A 14 -6.99 5.94 -1.31
C LEU A 14 -7.83 5.66 -2.56
N GLU A 15 -8.94 4.93 -2.46
CA GLU A 15 -9.92 4.78 -3.55
C GLU A 15 -10.53 6.13 -3.97
N THR A 16 -10.76 7.03 -3.01
CA THR A 16 -11.38 8.33 -3.27
C THR A 16 -10.39 9.33 -3.89
N LEU A 17 -9.10 9.23 -3.54
CA LEU A 17 -8.04 10.06 -4.12
C LEU A 17 -7.44 9.48 -5.41
N GLY A 18 -7.74 8.22 -5.74
CA GLY A 18 -7.34 7.56 -6.98
C GLY A 18 -7.38 8.46 -8.22
N PRO A 19 -8.44 9.24 -8.50
CA PRO A 19 -8.51 10.13 -9.67
C PRO A 19 -7.48 11.27 -9.69
N GLU A 20 -7.01 11.74 -8.54
CA GLU A 20 -6.01 12.81 -8.44
C GLU A 20 -4.56 12.28 -8.37
N VAL A 21 -4.37 11.03 -7.93
CA VAL A 21 -3.05 10.37 -7.88
C VAL A 21 -2.78 9.48 -9.11
N SER A 22 -3.82 9.03 -9.82
CA SER A 22 -3.79 8.17 -11.03
C SER A 22 -3.13 8.80 -12.25
N GLY A 23 -2.75 10.08 -12.18
CA GLY A 23 -1.79 10.67 -13.13
C GLY A 23 -0.40 10.01 -13.06
N HIS A 24 -0.07 9.32 -11.96
CA HIS A 24 1.18 8.59 -11.80
C HIS A 24 1.01 7.11 -12.13
N ALA A 25 1.42 6.78 -13.36
CA ALA A 25 1.83 5.48 -13.88
C ALA A 25 1.28 4.25 -13.12
N SER A 26 0.19 3.67 -13.63
CA SER A 26 -0.30 2.33 -13.29
C SER A 26 0.63 1.23 -13.84
N SER A 27 1.94 1.37 -13.63
CA SER A 27 2.92 0.38 -14.06
C SER A 27 2.68 -0.94 -13.31
N PRO A 28 2.82 -2.10 -13.99
CA PRO A 28 2.72 -3.39 -13.32
C PRO A 28 3.72 -3.48 -12.17
N LEU A 29 3.32 -4.14 -11.08
CA LEU A 29 4.23 -4.47 -10.00
C LEU A 29 5.26 -5.48 -10.48
N THR A 30 6.53 -5.25 -10.13
CA THR A 30 7.56 -6.29 -10.22
C THR A 30 7.38 -7.30 -9.09
N GLU A 31 7.92 -8.51 -9.25
CA GLU A 31 7.89 -9.53 -8.19
C GLU A 31 8.57 -9.04 -6.91
N GLU A 32 9.69 -8.31 -7.04
CA GLU A 32 10.38 -7.69 -5.91
C GLU A 32 9.50 -6.69 -5.15
N GLN A 33 8.72 -5.88 -5.87
CA GLN A 33 7.79 -4.94 -5.26
C GLN A 33 6.67 -5.67 -4.52
N ALA A 34 6.10 -6.74 -5.11
CA ALA A 34 5.07 -7.53 -4.44
C ALA A 34 5.58 -8.14 -3.11
N VAL A 35 6.81 -8.67 -3.10
CA VAL A 35 7.43 -9.19 -1.87
C VAL A 35 7.64 -8.10 -0.82
N LEU A 36 8.07 -6.90 -1.23
CA LEU A 36 8.23 -5.77 -0.31
C LEU A 36 6.90 -5.29 0.28
N LEU A 37 5.82 -5.31 -0.51
CA LEU A 37 4.47 -4.99 -0.04
C LEU A 37 3.97 -6.00 1.00
N SER A 38 4.19 -7.29 0.78
CA SER A 38 3.86 -8.32 1.78
C SER A 38 4.64 -8.12 3.08
N LYS A 39 5.97 -7.90 2.99
CA LYS A 39 6.80 -7.62 4.18
C LYS A 39 6.37 -6.36 4.92
N PHE A 40 5.95 -5.32 4.18
CA PHE A 40 5.42 -4.10 4.77
C PHE A 40 4.15 -4.41 5.55
N ALA A 41 3.21 -5.11 4.93
CA ALA A 41 1.92 -5.43 5.55
C ALA A 41 2.08 -6.32 6.80
N GLU A 42 3.03 -7.26 6.78
CA GLU A 42 3.36 -8.14 7.91
C GLU A 42 4.18 -7.43 9.03
N GLY A 43 4.57 -6.17 8.84
CA GLY A 43 5.41 -5.44 9.80
C GLY A 43 6.87 -5.91 9.84
N GLY A 44 7.33 -6.65 8.83
CA GLY A 44 8.68 -7.23 8.74
C GLY A 44 9.75 -6.28 8.19
N LEU A 45 9.40 -5.01 7.93
CA LEU A 45 10.34 -3.97 7.50
C LEU A 45 10.75 -3.07 8.67
N SER A 46 12.02 -2.67 8.69
CA SER A 46 12.51 -1.61 9.57
C SER A 46 11.88 -0.26 9.21
N ASP A 47 11.95 0.71 10.13
CA ASP A 47 11.37 2.04 9.91
C ASP A 47 12.01 2.74 8.69
N ASP A 48 13.34 2.64 8.53
CA ASP A 48 14.07 3.18 7.38
C ASP A 48 13.63 2.55 6.04
N GLU A 49 13.38 1.25 6.02
CA GLU A 49 12.90 0.53 4.84
C GLU A 49 11.46 0.93 4.49
N ARG A 50 10.61 1.14 5.49
CA ARG A 50 9.24 1.62 5.29
C ARG A 50 9.23 3.03 4.71
N ASP A 51 10.02 3.94 5.27
CA ASP A 51 10.11 5.32 4.80
C ASP A 51 10.67 5.42 3.38
N ALA A 52 11.61 4.55 3.00
CA ALA A 52 12.11 4.47 1.64
C ALA A 52 11.10 3.88 0.63
N LEU A 53 10.20 3.00 1.11
CA LEU A 53 9.23 2.31 0.28
C LEU A 53 7.94 3.11 0.09
N LEU A 54 7.49 3.85 1.11
CA LEU A 54 6.25 4.64 1.10
C LEU A 54 6.11 5.56 -0.13
N PRO A 55 7.11 6.38 -0.51
CA PRO A 55 7.01 7.23 -1.70
C PRO A 55 6.83 6.44 -3.00
N LYS A 56 7.43 5.25 -3.08
CA LYS A 56 7.31 4.36 -4.26
C LYS A 56 5.93 3.73 -4.36
N ILE A 57 5.34 3.40 -3.21
CA ILE A 57 3.96 2.87 -3.12
C ILE A 57 2.96 3.98 -3.47
N LEU A 58 3.09 5.16 -2.87
CA LEU A 58 2.20 6.29 -3.12
C LEU A 58 2.32 6.81 -4.57
N GLY A 59 3.48 6.67 -5.19
CA GLY A 59 3.71 6.99 -6.60
C GLY A 59 3.25 5.92 -7.60
N ASN A 60 2.68 4.80 -7.14
CA ASN A 60 2.14 3.74 -7.99
C ASN A 60 0.81 3.23 -7.41
N GLU A 61 -0.29 3.62 -8.06
CA GLU A 61 -1.65 3.26 -7.65
C GLU A 61 -1.84 1.75 -7.46
N LYS A 62 -1.23 0.92 -8.32
CA LYS A 62 -1.33 -0.54 -8.21
C LYS A 62 -0.61 -1.07 -6.97
N ALA A 63 0.55 -0.51 -6.63
CA ALA A 63 1.26 -0.85 -5.41
C ALA A 63 0.44 -0.52 -4.16
N LEU A 64 -0.20 0.64 -4.17
CA LEU A 64 -1.04 1.12 -3.09
C LEU A 64 -2.28 0.23 -2.89
N HIS A 65 -2.97 -0.12 -3.98
CA HIS A 65 -4.12 -1.02 -3.92
C HIS A 65 -3.74 -2.42 -3.40
N GLU A 66 -2.60 -2.96 -3.83
CA GLU A 66 -2.16 -4.27 -3.34
C GLU A 66 -1.74 -4.21 -1.86
N LEU A 67 -1.09 -3.15 -1.40
CA LEU A 67 -0.79 -2.97 0.02
C LEU A 67 -2.07 -2.97 0.87
N VAL A 68 -3.07 -2.20 0.44
CA VAL A 68 -4.35 -2.09 1.14
C VAL A 68 -5.03 -3.45 1.25
N LYS A 69 -5.08 -4.22 0.16
CA LYS A 69 -5.65 -5.58 0.19
C LYS A 69 -4.91 -6.50 1.15
N LEU A 70 -3.58 -6.44 1.17
CA LEU A 70 -2.75 -7.24 2.08
C LEU A 70 -3.03 -6.89 3.54
N LEU A 71 -3.18 -5.61 3.86
CA LEU A 71 -3.51 -5.15 5.21
C LEU A 71 -4.93 -5.57 5.64
N GLN A 72 -5.91 -5.49 4.74
CA GLN A 72 -7.28 -5.97 4.99
C GLN A 72 -7.35 -7.49 5.17
N SER A 73 -6.52 -8.25 4.45
CA SER A 73 -6.47 -9.71 4.58
C SER A 73 -5.84 -10.18 5.90
N GLN A 74 -5.07 -9.33 6.58
CA GLN A 74 -4.40 -9.67 7.84
C GLN A 74 -5.24 -9.39 9.08
N ALA A 75 -6.39 -8.75 8.93
CA ALA A 75 -7.19 -8.19 10.02
C ALA A 75 -8.48 -8.97 10.26
#